data_AF-A0A2D6XB03-F1
#
_entry.id   AF-A0A2D6XB03-F1
#
_cell.length_a   1.000
_cell.length_b   1.000
_cell.length_c   1.000
_cell.angle_alpha   90.00
_cell.angle_beta   90.00
_cell.angle_gamma   90.00
#
_symmetry.space_group_name_H-M   'P 1'
#
loop_
_entity.id
_entity.type
_entity.pdbx_description
1 polymer ?
#
loop_
_entity_poly.entity_id
_entity_poly.type
_entity_poly.pdbx_seq_one_letter_code
_entity_poly.pdbx_strand_id
1 'polypeptide(L)'
;MAYGAMDAVKERLTSAIPSGVTDFDVELDEAQRYANDIINEMLKLHNVSSLVSPPSIIVHAENDLSAVLWIEQNSEKYGEELVVKAERLRTRAFKNVELYLNATKEKRYYVGVNDVDSGVD
;
A
#
# COMPACT_ATOMS: atom_id res chain seq x y z
N MET A 1 -4.55 -5.81 -10.52
CA MET A 1 -5.20 -4.52 -10.85
C MET A 1 -5.01 -3.64 -9.64
N ALA A 2 -4.58 -2.39 -9.83
CA ALA A 2 -4.36 -1.49 -8.71
C ALA A 2 -5.63 -1.32 -7.85
N TYR A 3 -5.45 -1.20 -6.54
CA TYR A 3 -6.51 -1.00 -5.57
C TYR A 3 -6.98 0.45 -5.50
N GLY A 4 -6.06 1.40 -5.67
CA GLY A 4 -6.29 2.83 -5.58
C GLY A 4 -6.45 3.53 -6.92
N ALA A 5 -7.15 4.67 -6.89
CA ALA A 5 -7.32 5.54 -8.05
C ALA A 5 -6.03 6.32 -8.35
N MET A 6 -5.68 6.38 -9.64
CA MET A 6 -4.49 7.11 -10.11
C MET A 6 -4.48 8.58 -9.66
N ASP A 7 -5.63 9.27 -9.68
CA ASP A 7 -5.74 10.66 -9.20
C ASP A 7 -5.31 10.83 -7.75
N ALA A 8 -5.58 9.86 -6.88
CA ALA A 8 -5.15 9.90 -5.49
C ALA A 8 -3.63 9.79 -5.35
N VAL A 9 -2.95 9.11 -6.29
CA VAL A 9 -1.49 9.06 -6.34
C VAL A 9 -0.93 10.37 -6.88
N LYS A 10 -1.56 10.96 -7.91
CA LYS A 10 -1.21 12.29 -8.42
C LYS A 10 -1.33 13.39 -7.35
N GLU A 11 -2.34 13.32 -6.49
CA GLU A 11 -2.50 14.20 -5.32
C GLU A 11 -1.34 14.08 -4.31
N ARG A 12 -0.81 12.86 -4.13
CA ARG A 12 0.38 12.64 -3.28
C ARG A 12 1.64 13.23 -3.91
N LEU A 13 1.69 13.23 -5.24
CA LEU A 13 2.82 13.70 -6.04
C LEU A 13 2.71 15.19 -6.41
N THR A 14 1.63 15.92 -6.15
CA THR A 14 1.36 17.23 -6.78
C THR A 14 2.41 18.33 -6.51
N SER A 15 3.19 18.24 -5.42
CA SER A 15 4.32 19.14 -5.15
C SER A 15 5.65 18.69 -5.77
N ALA A 16 5.67 17.53 -6.42
CA ALA A 16 6.83 16.79 -6.90
C ALA A 16 6.82 16.55 -8.41
N ILE A 17 5.65 16.69 -9.07
CA ILE A 17 5.51 16.48 -10.51
C ILE A 17 6.09 17.70 -11.22
N PRO A 18 7.21 17.58 -11.94
CA PRO A 18 7.74 18.67 -12.74
C PRO A 18 6.77 18.99 -13.87
N SER A 19 6.67 20.28 -14.23
CA SER A 19 5.94 20.69 -15.43
C SER A 19 6.58 20.07 -16.67
N GLY A 20 5.79 19.37 -17.51
CA GLY A 20 6.23 18.88 -18.81
C GLY A 20 6.57 17.38 -18.91
N VAL A 21 6.22 16.56 -17.92
CA VAL A 21 6.33 15.09 -18.06
C VAL A 21 5.21 14.58 -18.98
N THR A 22 5.57 14.09 -20.17
CA THR A 22 4.63 13.64 -21.21
C THR A 22 4.12 12.21 -20.99
N ASP A 23 4.89 11.38 -20.28
CA ASP A 23 4.59 9.95 -20.06
C ASP A 23 4.19 9.64 -18.61
N PHE A 24 3.86 10.67 -17.84
CA PHE A 24 3.61 10.56 -16.39
C PHE A 24 2.54 9.53 -16.05
N ASP A 25 1.43 9.51 -16.79
CA ASP A 25 0.33 8.58 -16.53
C ASP A 25 0.69 7.12 -16.83
N VAL A 26 1.59 6.89 -17.80
CA VAL A 26 2.08 5.55 -18.14
C VAL A 26 3.04 5.05 -17.07
N GLU A 27 4.04 5.87 -16.70
CA GLU A 27 4.99 5.57 -15.63
C GLU A 27 4.26 5.34 -14.28
N LEU A 28 3.21 6.12 -14.02
CA LEU A 28 2.43 6.00 -12.80
C LEU A 28 1.58 4.73 -12.78
N ASP A 29 0.98 4.32 -13.90
CA ASP A 29 0.26 3.04 -14.00
C ASP A 29 1.19 1.85 -13.75
N GLU A 30 2.41 1.88 -14.29
CA GLU A 30 3.43 0.85 -14.03
C GLU A 30 3.83 0.81 -12.54
N ALA A 31 4.07 1.99 -11.93
CA ALA A 31 4.35 2.10 -10.51
C ALA A 31 3.20 1.58 -9.63
N GLN A 32 1.94 1.83 -10.02
CA GLN A 32 0.76 1.32 -9.32
C GLN A 32 0.63 -0.19 -9.41
N ARG A 33 0.93 -0.80 -10.57
CA ARG A 33 0.94 -2.26 -10.71
C ARG A 33 2.01 -2.89 -9.82
N TYR A 34 3.21 -2.33 -9.82
CA TYR A 34 4.30 -2.86 -8.99
C TYR A 34 4.01 -2.67 -7.49
N ALA A 35 3.41 -1.54 -7.09
CA ALA A 35 2.92 -1.35 -5.73
C ALA A 35 1.87 -2.40 -5.34
N ASN A 36 0.92 -2.70 -6.23
CA ASN A 36 -0.09 -3.73 -6.00
C ASN A 36 0.55 -5.10 -5.76
N ASP A 37 1.55 -5.46 -6.55
CA ASP A 37 2.26 -6.74 -6.42
C ASP A 37 3.02 -6.83 -5.10
N ILE A 38 3.74 -5.76 -4.70
CA ILE A 38 4.44 -5.71 -3.41
C ILE A 38 3.44 -5.88 -2.26
N ILE A 39 2.32 -5.15 -2.28
CA ILE A 39 1.30 -5.24 -1.23
C ILE A 39 0.73 -6.66 -1.18
N ASN A 40 0.41 -7.27 -2.33
CA ASN A 40 -0.10 -8.64 -2.38
C ASN A 40 0.91 -9.66 -1.83
N GLU A 41 2.18 -9.55 -2.17
CA GLU A 41 3.22 -10.44 -1.63
C GLU A 41 3.41 -10.22 -0.12
N MET A 42 3.37 -8.98 0.38
CA MET A 42 3.39 -8.70 1.82
C MET A 42 2.22 -9.34 2.57
N LEU A 43 1.01 -9.29 2.01
CA LEU A 43 -0.19 -9.93 2.57
C LEU A 43 -0.05 -11.46 2.57
N LYS A 44 0.44 -12.03 1.47
CA LYS A 44 0.66 -13.47 1.29
C LYS A 44 1.69 -14.03 2.26
N LEU A 45 2.78 -13.31 2.52
CA LEU A 45 3.77 -13.66 3.55
C LEU A 45 3.14 -13.79 4.96
N HIS A 46 1.99 -13.15 5.18
CA HIS A 46 1.23 -13.20 6.43
C HIS A 46 -0.02 -14.10 6.36
N ASN A 47 -0.07 -15.00 5.37
CA ASN A 47 -1.20 -15.90 5.11
C ASN A 47 -2.53 -15.15 4.94
N VAL A 48 -2.49 -13.97 4.34
CA VAL A 48 -3.68 -13.22 3.92
C VAL A 48 -3.79 -13.34 2.41
N SER A 49 -4.92 -13.89 1.93
CA SER A 49 -5.21 -13.99 0.50
C SER A 49 -5.33 -12.60 -0.14
N SER A 50 -5.09 -12.54 -1.45
CA SER A 50 -5.32 -11.33 -2.24
C SER A 50 -6.74 -10.80 -2.06
N LEU A 51 -6.87 -9.48 -1.98
CA LEU A 51 -8.13 -8.82 -1.67
C LEU A 51 -8.88 -8.48 -2.95
N VAL A 52 -10.12 -8.95 -3.07
CA VAL A 52 -11.05 -8.56 -4.16
C VAL A 52 -11.63 -7.17 -3.90
N SER A 53 -11.82 -6.81 -2.63
CA SER A 53 -12.29 -5.50 -2.17
C SER A 53 -11.43 -5.02 -1.01
N PRO A 54 -10.27 -4.41 -1.30
CA PRO A 54 -9.31 -3.99 -0.30
C PRO A 54 -9.90 -2.90 0.61
N PRO A 55 -9.68 -2.95 1.94
CA PRO A 55 -10.11 -1.88 2.83
C PRO A 55 -9.32 -0.61 2.55
N SER A 56 -9.89 0.54 2.91
CA SER A 56 -9.31 1.87 2.65
C SER A 56 -7.86 1.99 3.13
N ILE A 57 -7.50 1.37 4.25
CA ILE A 57 -6.13 1.38 4.78
C ILE A 57 -5.12 0.70 3.83
N ILE A 58 -5.51 -0.37 3.14
CA ILE A 58 -4.67 -1.04 2.12
C ILE A 58 -4.63 -0.23 0.82
N VAL A 59 -5.76 0.37 0.44
CA VAL A 59 -5.81 1.31 -0.69
C VAL A 59 -4.88 2.51 -0.45
N HIS A 60 -4.83 3.05 0.77
CA HIS A 60 -3.90 4.11 1.13
C HIS A 60 -2.44 3.66 1.10
N ALA A 61 -2.15 2.45 1.58
CA ALA A 61 -0.81 1.89 1.53
C ALA A 61 -0.30 1.74 0.09
N GLU A 62 -1.13 1.19 -0.80
CA GLU A 62 -0.77 1.04 -2.20
C GLU A 62 -0.58 2.40 -2.89
N ASN A 63 -1.46 3.39 -2.65
CA ASN A 63 -1.30 4.73 -3.21
C ASN A 63 0.00 5.42 -2.75
N ASP A 64 0.36 5.25 -1.47
CA ASP A 64 1.62 5.79 -0.94
C ASP A 64 2.82 5.09 -1.56
N LEU A 65 2.78 3.77 -1.69
CA LEU A 65 3.86 2.98 -2.30
C LEU A 65 4.01 3.26 -3.80
N SER A 66 2.90 3.48 -4.51
CA SER A 66 2.92 3.88 -5.93
C SER A 66 3.66 5.19 -6.14
N ALA A 67 3.41 6.18 -5.26
CA ALA A 67 4.13 7.45 -5.28
C ALA A 67 5.62 7.28 -4.94
N VAL A 68 5.98 6.38 -4.02
CA VAL A 68 7.38 6.05 -3.70
C VAL A 68 8.09 5.48 -4.93
N LEU A 69 7.50 4.47 -5.57
CA LEU A 69 8.11 3.79 -6.72
C LEU A 69 8.30 4.74 -7.90
N TRP A 70 7.30 5.59 -8.17
CA TRP A 70 7.44 6.62 -9.20
C TRP A 70 8.58 7.59 -8.89
N ILE A 71 8.70 8.04 -7.62
CA ILE A 71 9.80 8.92 -7.19
C ILE A 71 11.15 8.21 -7.34
N GLU A 72 11.28 6.95 -6.94
CA GLU A 72 12.53 6.18 -7.00
C GLU A 72 12.98 5.94 -8.45
N GLN A 73 12.06 5.59 -9.36
CA GLN A 73 12.36 5.42 -10.78
C GLN A 73 12.81 6.72 -11.44
N ASN A 74 12.45 7.86 -10.85
CA ASN A 74 12.73 9.17 -11.37
C ASN A 74 13.70 9.98 -10.49
N SER A 75 14.27 9.40 -9.43
CA SER A 75 15.01 10.16 -8.42
C SER A 75 16.32 10.74 -8.95
N GLU A 76 16.93 10.09 -9.96
CA GLU A 76 18.09 10.61 -10.67
C GLU A 76 17.80 11.95 -11.38
N LYS A 77 16.54 12.21 -11.74
CA LYS A 77 16.13 13.43 -12.43
C LYS A 77 15.74 14.58 -11.49
N TYR A 78 15.36 14.31 -10.24
CA TYR A 78 14.54 15.25 -9.46
C TYR A 78 15.00 15.57 -8.02
N GLY A 79 16.15 15.05 -7.55
CA GLY A 79 16.90 15.61 -6.41
C GLY A 79 16.50 15.13 -4.99
N GLU A 80 17.29 15.55 -3.99
CA GLU A 80 17.24 15.05 -2.59
C GLU A 80 15.91 15.30 -1.85
N GLU A 81 15.19 16.38 -2.15
CA GLU A 81 13.92 16.71 -1.48
C GLU A 81 12.83 15.67 -1.73
N LEU A 82 12.86 15.04 -2.92
CA LEU A 82 11.94 13.96 -3.26
C LEU A 82 12.30 12.64 -2.58
N VAL A 83 13.57 12.40 -2.31
CA VAL A 83 14.02 11.22 -1.56
C VAL A 83 13.47 11.26 -0.12
N VAL A 84 13.52 12.42 0.54
CA VAL A 84 12.95 12.60 1.89
C VAL A 84 11.43 12.40 1.88
N LYS A 85 10.73 12.89 0.84
CA LYS A 85 9.29 12.68 0.68
C LYS A 85 8.96 11.20 0.46
N ALA A 86 9.72 10.50 -0.38
CA ALA A 86 9.56 9.07 -0.61
C ALA A 86 9.72 8.27 0.68
N GLU A 87 10.70 8.59 1.53
CA GLU A 87 10.89 7.90 2.81
C GLU A 87 9.67 8.02 3.75
N ARG A 88 9.07 9.21 3.81
CA ARG A 88 7.86 9.45 4.62
C ARG A 88 6.67 8.66 4.09
N LEU A 89 6.49 8.64 2.77
CA LEU A 89 5.43 7.87 2.11
C LEU A 89 5.63 6.37 2.32
N ARG A 90 6.87 5.88 2.20
CA ARG A 90 7.23 4.47 2.41
C ARG A 90 6.91 4.01 3.84
N THR A 91 7.35 4.79 4.83
CA THR A 91 7.05 4.52 6.24
C THR A 91 5.53 4.45 6.50
N ARG A 92 4.75 5.38 5.91
CA ARG A 92 3.30 5.40 6.06
C ARG A 92 2.64 4.21 5.37
N ALA A 93 3.08 3.85 4.17
CA ALA A 93 2.59 2.69 3.43
C ALA A 93 2.75 1.41 4.26
N PHE A 94 3.95 1.14 4.77
CA PHE A 94 4.22 -0.07 5.56
C PHE A 94 3.47 -0.08 6.89
N LYS A 95 3.37 1.06 7.57
CA LYS A 95 2.58 1.16 8.81
C LYS A 95 1.10 0.84 8.57
N ASN A 96 0.53 1.27 7.44
CA ASN A 96 -0.85 0.95 7.08
C ASN A 96 -1.05 -0.54 6.80
N VAL A 97 -0.11 -1.20 6.12
CA VAL A 97 -0.13 -2.66 5.93
C VAL A 97 -0.02 -3.38 7.27
N GLU A 98 0.90 -2.97 8.13
CA GLU A 98 1.09 -3.53 9.46
C GLU A 98 -0.19 -3.43 10.31
N LEU A 99 -0.81 -2.24 10.36
CA LEU A 99 -2.06 -2.03 11.08
C LEU A 99 -3.17 -2.97 10.59
N TYR A 100 -3.29 -3.15 9.27
CA TYR A 100 -4.26 -4.08 8.70
C TYR A 100 -3.96 -5.54 9.09
N LEU A 101 -2.70 -5.96 9.02
CA LEU A 101 -2.29 -7.31 9.35
C LEU A 101 -2.52 -7.62 10.84
N ASN A 102 -2.24 -6.67 11.72
CA ASN A 102 -2.49 -6.82 13.15
C ASN A 102 -3.99 -6.94 13.45
N ALA A 103 -4.82 -6.07 12.88
CA ALA A 103 -6.27 -6.16 13.02
C ALA A 103 -6.83 -7.51 12.48
N THR A 104 -6.22 -8.06 11.43
CA THR A 104 -6.62 -9.35 10.84
C THR A 104 -6.16 -10.53 11.70
N LYS A 105 -5.02 -10.44 12.38
CA LYS A 105 -4.55 -11.45 13.34
C LYS A 105 -5.44 -11.47 14.58
N GLU A 106 -5.72 -10.30 15.16
CA GLU A 106 -6.56 -10.19 16.36
C GLU A 106 -7.94 -10.84 16.16
N LYS A 107 -8.59 -10.62 15.01
CA LYS A 107 -9.86 -11.30 14.68
C LYS A 107 -9.75 -12.82 14.62
N ARG A 108 -8.60 -13.40 14.23
CA ARG A 108 -8.39 -14.86 14.27
C ARG A 108 -8.31 -15.39 15.70
N TYR A 109 -7.73 -14.63 16.63
CA TYR A 109 -7.64 -15.03 18.04
C TYR A 109 -9.00 -14.99 18.75
N TYR A 110 -9.89 -14.05 18.40
CA TYR A 110 -11.24 -13.99 18.98
C TYR A 110 -12.18 -15.12 18.51
N VAL A 111 -11.90 -15.76 17.38
CA VAL A 111 -12.70 -16.90 16.88
C VAL A 111 -12.24 -18.23 17.48
N GLY A 112 -11.09 -18.27 18.16
CA GLY A 112 -10.53 -19.47 18.81
C GLY A 112 -10.87 -19.65 20.29
N VAL A 113 -11.81 -18.88 20.85
CA VAL A 113 -12.24 -18.99 22.24
C VAL A 113 -13.77 -19.13 22.30
N ASN A 114 -14.26 -20.28 21.84
CA ASN A 114 -15.61 -20.78 22.13
C ASN A 114 -15.65 -22.31 22.28
N ASP A 115 -14.52 -22.93 22.65
CA ASP A 115 -14.47 -24.34 23.10
C ASP A 115 -14.40 -24.39 24.64
N VAL A 116 -15.25 -23.65 25.33
CA VAL A 116 -15.44 -23.83 26.78
C VAL A 116 -16.93 -23.79 27.13
N ASP A 117 -17.36 -24.93 27.69
CA ASP A 117 -18.63 -25.28 28.34
C ASP A 117 -19.87 -25.52 27.44
N SER A 118 -20.65 -26.59 27.60
CA SER A 118 -20.84 -27.43 28.80
C SER A 118 -21.20 -28.87 28.42
N GLY A 119 -20.25 -29.79 28.51
CA GLY A 119 -20.53 -31.23 28.56
C GLY A 119 -21.12 -31.58 29.93
N VAL A 120 -22.42 -31.35 30.08
CA VAL A 120 -23.26 -31.94 31.12
C VAL A 120 -24.34 -32.75 30.42
N ASP A 121 -24.05 -34.04 30.22
CA ASP A 121 -24.92 -35.20 30.49
C ASP A 121 -24.10 -36.49 30.38
#